data_AF-S5TZA9-F1
#
_entry.id   AF-S5TZA9-F1
#
_cell.length_a   1.000
_cell.length_b   1.000
_cell.length_c   1.000
_cell.angle_alpha   90.00
_cell.angle_beta   90.00
_cell.angle_gamma   90.00
#
_symmetry.space_group_name_H-M   'P 1'
#
loop_
_entity.id
_entity.type
_entity.pdbx_description
1 polymer ?
#
loop_
_entity_poly.entity_id
_entity_poly.type
_entity_poly.pdbx_seq_one_letter_code
_entity_poly.pdbx_strand_id
1 'polypeptide(L)'
;MHIKDLCTKCDHWTITTIIHDGETATFTCTHCKNEFDLPWDTNTRYLIRSIRHSLKKRTKKYPELLNLKHEGQGIKIQEKASDPTA
;
A
#
# COMPACT_ATOMS: atom_id res chain seq x y z
N MET A 1 -1.63 -13.01 -3.15
CA MET A 1 -2.07 -11.88 -4.00
C MET A 1 -1.17 -10.67 -3.77
N HIS A 2 -1.13 -9.70 -4.68
CA HIS A 2 -0.33 -8.49 -4.52
C HIS A 2 -1.20 -7.24 -4.59
N ILE A 3 -0.92 -6.26 -3.72
CA ILE A 3 -1.49 -4.93 -3.78
C ILE A 3 -0.40 -3.88 -3.66
N LYS A 4 -0.67 -2.67 -4.12
CA LYS A 4 0.18 -1.52 -3.85
C LYS A 4 -0.46 -0.72 -2.72
N ASP A 5 0.28 -0.49 -1.65
CA ASP A 5 -0.22 0.12 -0.42
C ASP A 5 0.87 0.97 0.25
N LEU A 6 0.46 1.85 1.16
CA LEU A 6 1.35 2.58 2.03
C LEU A 6 1.69 1.72 3.26
N CYS A 7 2.94 1.28 3.36
CA CYS A 7 3.40 0.60 4.56
C CYS A 7 3.60 1.61 5.69
N THR A 8 2.82 1.50 6.76
CA THR A 8 2.90 2.38 7.94
C THR A 8 4.18 2.20 8.75
N LYS A 9 4.88 1.06 8.58
CA LYS A 9 6.13 0.78 9.30
C LYS A 9 7.33 1.53 8.71
N CYS A 10 7.45 1.56 7.39
CA CYS A 10 8.56 2.24 6.71
C CYS A 10 8.17 3.55 6.03
N ASP A 11 6.88 3.89 5.99
CA ASP A 11 6.34 5.10 5.36
C ASP A 11 6.66 5.20 3.85
N HIS A 12 6.65 4.05 3.18
CA HIS A 12 6.82 3.96 1.73
C HIS A 12 5.59 3.34 1.09
N TRP A 13 5.18 3.89 -0.06
CA TRP A 13 4.31 3.20 -0.98
C TRP A 13 5.09 2.04 -1.60
N THR A 14 4.57 0.83 -1.45
CA THR A 14 5.27 -0.40 -1.83
C THR A 14 4.27 -1.43 -2.33
N ILE A 15 4.79 -2.57 -2.79
CA ILE A 15 3.98 -3.76 -3.04
C ILE A 15 3.87 -4.53 -1.73
N THR A 16 2.65 -4.85 -1.34
CA THR A 16 2.34 -5.74 -0.22
C THR A 16 1.84 -7.06 -0.78
N THR A 17 2.49 -8.15 -0.37
CA THR A 17 2.06 -9.51 -0.64
C THR A 17 1.05 -9.91 0.43
N ILE A 18 -0.05 -10.53 0.01
CA ILE A 18 -1.08 -11.03 0.92
C ILE A 18 -1.25 -12.51 0.68
N ILE A 19 -1.03 -13.32 1.71
CA ILE A 19 -1.26 -14.77 1.69
C ILE A 19 -2.38 -15.03 2.70
N HIS A 20 -3.35 -15.87 2.35
CA HIS A 20 -4.43 -16.23 3.27
C HIS A 20 -4.67 -17.74 3.25
N ASP A 21 -5.05 -18.29 4.40
CA ASP A 21 -5.39 -19.72 4.58
C ASP A 21 -6.91 -19.97 4.58
N GLY A 22 -7.71 -18.90 4.58
CA GLY A 22 -9.18 -18.97 4.64
C GLY A 22 -9.75 -18.39 5.93
N GLU A 23 -8.96 -18.34 7.00
CA GLU A 23 -9.32 -17.76 8.30
C GLU A 23 -8.52 -16.49 8.58
N THR A 24 -7.25 -16.48 8.20
CA THR A 24 -6.31 -15.38 8.42
C THR A 24 -5.64 -14.99 7.11
N ALA A 25 -5.29 -13.71 6.99
CA ALA A 25 -4.53 -13.16 5.90
C ALA A 25 -3.30 -12.42 6.44
N THR A 26 -2.12 -12.87 6.02
CA THR A 26 -0.82 -12.28 6.33
C THR A 26 -0.46 -11.27 5.25
N PHE A 27 -0.21 -10.03 5.66
CA PHE A 27 0.20 -8.92 4.82
C PHE A 27 1.69 -8.65 5.01
N THR A 28 2.48 -8.85 3.96
CA THR A 28 3.93 -8.67 3.96
C THR A 28 4.32 -7.48 3.09
N CYS A 29 4.90 -6.45 3.70
CA CYS A 29 5.52 -5.35 2.95
C CYS A 29 6.76 -5.87 2.21
N THR A 30 6.79 -5.78 0.88
CA THR A 30 7.92 -6.33 0.12
C THR A 30 9.19 -5.49 0.26
N HIS A 31 9.07 -4.21 0.64
CA HIS A 31 10.20 -3.29 0.84
C HIS A 31 10.92 -3.48 2.18
N CYS A 32 10.20 -3.38 3.31
CA CYS A 32 10.81 -3.49 4.65
C CYS A 32 10.61 -4.85 5.32
N LYS A 33 9.92 -5.78 4.66
CA LYS A 33 9.63 -7.14 5.17
C LYS A 33 8.85 -7.17 6.48
N ASN A 34 8.16 -6.07 6.83
CA ASN A 34 7.23 -6.06 7.94
C ASN A 34 5.99 -6.86 7.60
N GLU A 35 5.56 -7.69 8.53
CA GLU A 35 4.40 -8.56 8.39
C GLU A 35 3.36 -8.24 9.47
N PHE A 36 2.09 -8.41 9.14
CA PHE A 36 0.99 -8.35 10.09
C PHE A 36 -0.18 -9.20 9.58
N ASP A 37 -0.96 -9.71 10.53
CA ASP A 37 -2.09 -10.58 10.24
C ASP A 37 -3.42 -9.85 10.45
N LEU A 38 -4.39 -10.15 9.60
CA LEU A 38 -5.78 -9.74 9.74
C LEU A 38 -6.70 -10.95 9.50
N PRO A 39 -7.88 -11.02 10.14
CA PRO A 39 -8.89 -12.01 9.83
C PRO A 39 -9.27 -11.97 8.35
N TRP A 40 -9.44 -13.11 7.69
CA TRP A 40 -9.85 -13.21 6.29
C TRP A 40 -11.37 -13.11 6.11
N ASP A 41 -11.94 -12.02 6.60
CA ASP A 41 -13.36 -11.75 6.56
C ASP A 41 -13.76 -10.75 5.45
N THR A 42 -15.05 -10.42 5.42
CA THR A 42 -15.61 -9.44 4.49
C THR A 42 -14.98 -8.04 4.67
N ASN A 43 -14.64 -7.65 5.89
CA ASN A 43 -14.06 -6.33 6.18
C ASN A 43 -12.65 -6.22 5.59
N THR A 44 -11.82 -7.26 5.73
CA THR A 44 -10.48 -7.32 5.14
C THR A 44 -10.54 -7.28 3.61
N ARG A 45 -11.53 -7.94 3.00
CA ARG A 45 -11.76 -7.84 1.55
C ARG A 45 -12.16 -6.42 1.12
N TYR A 46 -12.99 -5.73 1.90
CA TYR A 46 -13.34 -4.32 1.65
C TYR A 46 -12.15 -3.38 1.82
N LEU A 47 -11.31 -3.61 2.84
CA LEU A 47 -10.07 -2.86 3.06
C LEU A 47 -9.16 -2.95 1.83
N ILE A 48 -8.89 -4.17 1.34
CA ILE A 48 -8.09 -4.40 0.13
C ILE A 48 -8.65 -3.65 -1.07
N ARG A 49 -9.98 -3.66 -1.25
CA ARG A 49 -10.64 -2.92 -2.33
C ARG A 49 -10.50 -1.40 -2.16
N SER A 50 -10.64 -0.90 -0.94
CA SER A 50 -10.49 0.52 -0.59
C SER A 50 -9.07 1.02 -0.89
N ILE A 51 -8.04 0.26 -0.50
CA ILE A 51 -6.63 0.56 -0.77
C ILE A 51 -6.38 0.72 -2.28
N ARG A 52 -6.86 -0.24 -3.10
CA ARG A 52 -6.74 -0.17 -4.56
C ARG A 52 -7.39 1.08 -5.15
N HIS A 53 -8.57 1.47 -4.63
CA HIS A 53 -9.26 2.67 -5.08
C HIS A 53 -8.51 3.95 -4.67
N SER A 54 -8.03 4.00 -3.43
CA SER A 54 -7.21 5.11 -2.90
C SER A 54 -5.95 5.32 -3.74
N LEU A 55 -5.25 4.24 -4.09
CA LEU A 55 -4.06 4.31 -4.94
C LEU A 55 -4.37 4.91 -6.31
N LYS A 56 -5.45 4.48 -6.98
CA LYS A 56 -5.85 5.02 -8.29
C LYS A 56 -6.12 6.53 -8.24
N LYS A 57 -6.65 7.03 -7.12
CA LYS A 57 -6.82 8.48 -6.90
C LYS A 57 -5.47 9.17 -6.69
N ARG A 58 -4.57 8.57 -5.90
CA ARG A 58 -3.24 9.13 -5.60
C ARG A 58 -2.30 9.14 -6.80
N THR A 59 -2.36 8.16 -7.69
CA THR A 59 -1.56 8.14 -8.93
C THR A 59 -1.85 9.33 -9.85
N LYS A 60 -3.00 10.00 -9.71
CA LYS A 60 -3.29 11.25 -10.43
C LYS A 60 -2.49 12.44 -9.89
N LYS A 61 -2.25 12.48 -8.57
CA LYS A 61 -1.48 13.54 -7.90
C LYS A 61 0.03 13.25 -7.92
N TYR A 62 0.37 11.97 -7.82
CA TYR A 62 1.73 11.46 -7.68
C TYR A 62 1.98 10.37 -8.76
N PRO A 63 2.26 10.78 -10.02
CA PRO A 63 2.44 9.85 -11.13
C PRO A 63 3.61 8.87 -10.94
N GLU A 64 4.59 9.20 -10.09
CA GLU A 64 5.70 8.33 -9.73
C GLU A 64 5.24 7.00 -9.13
N LEU A 65 4.05 6.95 -8.49
CA LEU A 65 3.46 5.70 -7.99
C LEU A 65 3.15 4.68 -9.09
N LEU A 66 3.06 5.10 -10.37
CA LEU A 66 2.94 4.19 -11.51
C LEU A 66 4.21 3.37 -11.73
N ASN A 67 5.36 3.84 -11.23
CA ASN A 67 6.65 3.16 -11.36
C ASN A 67 6.85 2.04 -10.32
N LEU A 68 5.96 1.91 -9.32
CA LEU A 68 5.91 0.74 -8.44
C LEU A 68 5.43 -0.46 -9.25
N LYS A 69 6.34 -1.25 -9.81
CA LYS A 69 6.05 -2.41 -10.66
C LYS A 69 6.56 -3.72 -10.09
N HIS A 70 7.62 -3.66 -9.28
CA HIS A 70 8.33 -4.82 -8.79
C HIS A 70 8.38 -4.83 -7.26
N GLU A 71 8.41 -6.04 -6.70
CA GLU A 71 8.59 -6.24 -5.26
C GLU A 71 9.91 -5.65 -4.78
N GLY A 72 9.95 -5.21 -3.52
CA GLY A 72 11.14 -4.57 -2.93
C GLY A 72 11.24 -3.06 -3.21
N GLN A 73 10.50 -2.54 -4.20
CA GLN A 73 10.43 -1.11 -4.46
C GLN A 73 9.67 -0.38 -3.34
N GLY A 74 10.17 0.80 -2.98
CA GLY A 74 9.52 1.74 -2.07
C GLY A 74 9.59 3.14 -2.64
N ILE A 75 8.43 3.80 -2.78
CA ILE A 75 8.35 5.21 -3.16
C ILE A 75 7.88 6.00 -1.95
N LYS A 76 8.74 6.90 -1.47
CA LYS A 76 8.35 7.89 -0.48
C LYS A 76 7.82 9.12 -1.19
N ILE A 77 6.53 9.36 -1.07
CA ILE A 77 5.95 10.61 -1.56
C ILE A 77 6.28 11.67 -0.50
N GLN A 78 7.11 12.64 -0.86
CA GLN A 78 7.18 13.86 -0.08
C GLN A 78 5.92 14.64 -0.40
N GLU A 79 5.11 14.96 0.62
CA GLU A 79 4.14 16.03 0.43
C GLU A 79 4.93 17.24 -0.01
N LYS A 80 4.74 17.67 -1.27
CA LYS A 80 5.10 19.03 -1.65
C LYS A 80 4.44 19.89 -0.59
N ALA A 81 5.26 20.52 0.24
CA ALA A 81 4.81 21.53 1.18
C ALA A 81 3.82 22.37 0.40
N SER A 82 2.55 22.36 0.82
CA SER A 82 1.63 23.38 0.39
C SER A 82 2.35 24.68 0.66
N ASP A 83 2.71 25.42 -0.40
CA ASP A 83 3.12 26.81 -0.22
C ASP A 83 2.09 27.44 0.72
N PRO A 84 2.51 28.00 1.87
CA PRO A 84 1.62 28.84 2.65
C PRO A 84 1.44 30.12 1.85
N THR A 85 0.63 30.07 0.79
CA THR A 85 0.35 31.25 -0.01
C THR A 85 -0.76 32.04 0.66
N ALA A 86 -0.28 33.09 1.35
CA ALA A 86 -0.88 34.41 1.58
C ALA A 86 -2.07 34.51 2.53
#